data_AF-A0A231NW21-F1
#
_entry.id   AF-A0A231NW21-F1
#
_cell.length_a   1.000
_cell.length_b   1.000
_cell.length_c   1.000
_cell.angle_alpha   90.00
_cell.angle_beta   90.00
_cell.angle_gamma   90.00
#
_symmetry.space_group_name_H-M   'P 1'
#
loop_
_entity.id
_entity.type
_entity.pdbx_description
1 polymer ?
#
loop_
_entity_poly.entity_id
_entity_poly.type
_entity_poly.pdbx_seq_one_letter_code
_entity_poly.pdbx_strand_id
1 'polypeptide(L)'
;MKYSNREKNLYQHQPCQESFFCQNCGHVVSFTGAGTKHRNHCPHCLFSLHVDVLPGDRSANCSGLMEPIGVWIRKNQEWAIIHRCRRCGHLSSNRIAADDNPIMLMSIAVAPLANPPFPLEKMTQVLNDTTGDNNEQD
;
A
#
# COMPACT_ATOMS: atom_id res chain seq x y z
N MET A 1 3.48 8.88 17.73
CA MET A 1 2.22 9.37 18.34
C MET A 1 1.50 8.19 19.00
N LYS A 2 1.35 8.19 20.33
CA LYS A 2 0.62 7.14 21.05
C LYS A 2 -0.81 7.64 21.32
N TYR A 3 -1.78 7.14 20.56
CA TYR A 3 -3.20 7.41 20.77
C TYR A 3 -3.77 6.39 21.77
N SER A 4 -3.37 6.44 23.05
CA SER A 4 -3.69 5.36 24.00
C SER A 4 -5.07 5.49 24.68
N ASN A 5 -5.73 6.65 24.64
CA ASN A 5 -6.97 6.89 25.40
C ASN A 5 -8.05 7.59 24.55
N ARG A 6 -8.56 6.94 23.49
CA ARG A 6 -9.73 7.42 22.75
C ARG A 6 -10.77 6.31 22.69
N GLU A 7 -12.03 6.65 22.94
CA GLU A 7 -13.16 5.74 22.70
C GLU A 7 -13.15 5.31 21.24
N LYS A 8 -13.11 4.00 21.05
CA LYS A 8 -13.04 3.40 19.72
C LYS A 8 -14.44 3.31 19.14
N ASN A 9 -14.61 3.69 17.87
CA ASN A 9 -15.91 3.61 17.19
C ASN A 9 -16.34 2.14 16.97
N LEU A 10 -17.64 1.90 16.78
CA LEU A 10 -18.21 0.57 16.51
C LEU A 10 -17.47 -0.20 15.40
N TYR A 11 -17.08 0.50 14.32
CA TYR A 11 -16.32 -0.08 13.19
C TYR A 11 -14.88 -0.51 13.54
N GLN A 12 -14.30 -0.02 14.63
CA GLN A 12 -13.00 -0.49 15.10
C GLN A 12 -13.13 -1.80 15.89
N HIS A 13 -14.30 -2.04 16.49
CA HIS A 13 -14.58 -3.20 17.33
C HIS A 13 -15.24 -4.37 16.59
N GLN A 14 -16.14 -4.07 15.64
CA GLN A 14 -16.93 -5.07 14.93
C GLN A 14 -16.44 -5.23 13.48
N PRO A 15 -16.14 -6.47 13.04
CA PRO A 15 -15.79 -6.72 11.65
C PRO A 15 -16.94 -6.30 10.73
N CYS A 16 -16.62 -5.72 9.56
CA CYS A 16 -17.61 -5.44 8.53
C CYS A 16 -18.19 -6.76 8.03
N GLN A 17 -19.50 -6.98 8.21
CA GLN A 17 -20.20 -8.20 7.75
C GLN A 17 -20.94 -8.00 6.44
N GLU A 18 -20.75 -6.86 5.79
CA GLU A 18 -21.43 -6.50 4.55
C GLU A 18 -20.45 -6.51 3.38
N SER A 19 -20.92 -7.05 2.26
CA SER A 19 -20.25 -6.92 0.97
C SER A 19 -20.42 -5.49 0.43
N PHE A 20 -19.45 -5.02 -0.35
CA PHE A 20 -19.50 -3.69 -0.95
C PHE A 20 -18.97 -3.69 -2.39
N PHE A 21 -19.38 -2.70 -3.17
CA PHE A 21 -18.84 -2.49 -4.51
C PHE A 21 -17.56 -1.63 -4.45
N CYS A 22 -16.49 -2.09 -5.08
CA CYS A 22 -15.28 -1.30 -5.20
C CYS A 22 -15.52 -0.06 -6.07
N GLN A 23 -15.31 1.14 -5.52
CA GLN A 23 -15.49 2.39 -6.26
C GLN A 23 -14.46 2.61 -7.38
N ASN A 24 -13.37 1.83 -7.43
CA ASN A 24 -12.37 1.91 -8.48
C ASN A 24 -12.66 0.95 -9.65
N CYS A 25 -12.84 -0.35 -9.37
CA CYS A 25 -12.99 -1.36 -10.42
C CYS A 25 -14.40 -1.97 -10.54
N GLY A 26 -15.35 -1.59 -9.67
CA GLY A 26 -16.72 -2.12 -9.68
C GLY A 26 -16.89 -3.54 -9.11
N HIS A 27 -15.81 -4.24 -8.77
CA HIS A 27 -15.88 -5.61 -8.26
C HIS A 27 -16.66 -5.67 -6.93
N VAL A 28 -17.49 -6.70 -6.77
CA VAL A 28 -18.20 -7.00 -5.52
C VAL A 28 -17.20 -7.63 -4.55
N VAL A 29 -16.88 -6.91 -3.48
CA VAL A 29 -15.95 -7.37 -2.46
C VAL A 29 -16.72 -8.08 -1.37
N SER A 30 -16.39 -9.36 -1.15
CA SER A 30 -16.92 -10.15 -0.03
C SER A 30 -16.30 -9.71 1.30
N PHE A 31 -17.11 -9.75 2.36
CA PHE A 31 -16.62 -9.61 3.72
C PHE A 31 -15.83 -10.84 4.20
N THR A 32 -16.05 -12.01 3.57
CA THR A 32 -15.30 -13.25 3.85
C THR A 32 -13.98 -13.29 3.07
N GLY A 33 -13.06 -14.19 3.46
CA GLY A 33 -11.82 -14.45 2.72
C GLY A 33 -10.62 -13.57 3.09
N ALA A 34 -10.83 -12.41 3.74
CA ALA A 34 -9.74 -11.48 4.06
C ALA A 34 -8.70 -12.03 5.05
N GLY A 35 -9.07 -13.01 5.90
CA GLY A 35 -8.22 -13.53 6.97
C GLY A 35 -7.90 -12.52 8.09
N THR A 36 -8.51 -11.33 8.05
CA THR A 36 -8.37 -10.25 9.02
C THR A 36 -9.73 -9.70 9.43
N LYS A 37 -9.83 -9.03 10.59
CA LYS A 37 -11.10 -8.45 11.06
C LYS A 37 -11.59 -7.29 10.20
N HIS A 38 -10.67 -6.55 9.58
CA HIS A 38 -10.97 -5.31 8.87
C HIS A 38 -10.26 -5.29 7.53
N ARG A 39 -11.04 -5.12 6.46
CA ARG A 39 -10.55 -4.96 5.10
C ARG A 39 -10.70 -3.49 4.70
N ASN A 40 -9.59 -2.88 4.27
CA ASN A 40 -9.58 -1.48 3.87
C ASN A 40 -9.35 -1.27 2.38
N HIS A 41 -9.07 -2.31 1.60
CA HIS A 41 -8.88 -2.24 0.15
C HIS A 41 -9.59 -3.37 -0.59
N CYS A 42 -9.82 -3.17 -1.88
CA CYS A 42 -10.37 -4.20 -2.75
C CYS A 42 -9.31 -5.29 -3.02
N PRO A 43 -9.60 -6.59 -2.84
CA PRO A 43 -8.62 -7.65 -3.08
C PRO A 43 -8.23 -7.77 -4.56
N HIS A 44 -9.11 -7.34 -5.48
CA HIS A 44 -8.88 -7.45 -6.92
C HIS A 44 -7.94 -6.37 -7.47
N CYS A 45 -8.20 -5.10 -7.14
CA CYS A 45 -7.43 -3.96 -7.67
C CYS A 45 -6.55 -3.25 -6.63
N LEU A 46 -6.65 -3.65 -5.35
CA LEU A 46 -5.89 -3.10 -4.22
C LEU A 46 -6.15 -1.62 -3.90
N PHE A 47 -7.10 -0.96 -4.57
CA PHE A 47 -7.54 0.39 -4.20
C PHE A 47 -8.32 0.39 -2.88
N SER A 48 -8.08 1.45 -2.11
CA SER A 48 -8.79 1.76 -0.87
C SER A 48 -9.65 3.02 -1.05
N LEU A 49 -10.41 3.39 -0.01
CA LEU A 49 -11.17 4.62 0.07
C LEU A 49 -10.74 5.38 1.32
N HIS A 50 -10.49 6.68 1.18
CA HIS A 50 -10.05 7.53 2.28
C HIS A 50 -11.25 7.89 3.17
N VAL A 51 -11.63 6.96 4.03
CA VAL A 51 -12.69 7.13 5.03
C VAL A 51 -12.14 7.23 6.44
N ASP A 52 -10.90 6.81 6.68
CA ASP A 52 -10.29 6.79 8.01
C ASP A 52 -9.33 7.97 8.22
N VAL A 53 -9.39 8.64 9.38
CA VAL A 53 -8.30 9.50 9.88
C VAL A 53 -7.36 8.68 10.76
N LEU A 54 -7.95 7.82 11.60
CA LEU A 54 -7.26 6.75 12.32
C LEU A 54 -7.79 5.40 11.82
N PRO A 55 -6.99 4.32 11.84
CA PRO A 55 -7.42 3.02 11.35
C PRO A 55 -8.79 2.59 11.91
N GLY A 56 -9.75 2.38 11.01
CA GLY A 56 -11.12 1.92 11.30
C GLY A 56 -12.06 2.97 11.92
N ASP A 57 -11.64 4.23 12.10
CA ASP A 57 -12.48 5.25 12.73
C ASP A 57 -13.55 5.84 11.81
N ARG A 58 -13.43 5.64 10.49
CA ARG A 58 -14.28 6.17 9.42
C ARG A 58 -14.59 7.67 9.55
N SER A 59 -13.67 8.45 10.13
CA SER A 59 -13.91 9.86 10.45
C SER A 59 -13.41 10.86 9.40
N ALA A 60 -12.82 10.39 8.29
CA ALA A 60 -12.30 11.26 7.25
C ALA A 60 -13.42 11.74 6.31
N ASN A 61 -13.61 13.06 6.27
CA ASN A 61 -14.51 13.72 5.32
C ASN A 61 -13.94 13.81 3.89
N CYS A 62 -12.88 13.05 3.57
CA CYS A 62 -12.28 13.09 2.24
C CYS A 62 -13.05 12.22 1.27
N SER A 63 -13.27 10.93 1.56
CA SER A 63 -13.90 9.95 0.67
C SER A 63 -13.23 9.85 -0.71
N GLY A 64 -11.93 10.15 -0.80
CA GLY A 64 -11.17 10.06 -2.04
C GLY A 64 -10.64 8.64 -2.28
N LEU A 65 -10.60 8.19 -3.53
CA LEU A 65 -9.94 6.92 -3.88
C LEU A 65 -8.47 6.98 -3.45
N MET A 66 -8.00 5.89 -2.83
CA MET A 66 -6.61 5.74 -2.45
C MET A 66 -5.94 4.69 -3.31
N GLU A 67 -4.95 5.15 -4.07
CA GLU A 67 -4.17 4.37 -5.01
C GLU A 67 -3.07 3.59 -4.30
N PRO A 68 -2.89 2.28 -4.59
CA PRO A 68 -1.76 1.53 -4.08
C PRO A 68 -0.49 1.95 -4.84
N ILE A 69 0.42 2.63 -4.16
CA ILE A 69 1.62 3.21 -4.78
C ILE A 69 2.92 2.49 -4.40
N GLY A 70 2.85 1.50 -3.50
CA GLY A 70 4.01 0.75 -3.06
C GLY A 70 3.64 -0.40 -2.14
N VAL A 71 4.59 -1.30 -1.92
CA VAL A 71 4.53 -2.34 -0.90
C VAL A 71 5.77 -2.30 -0.04
N TRP A 72 5.66 -2.73 1.21
CA TRP A 72 6.79 -2.85 2.12
C TRP A 72 6.63 -4.04 3.06
N ILE A 73 7.77 -4.50 3.60
CA ILE A 73 7.83 -5.63 4.52
C ILE A 73 7.83 -5.09 5.96
N ARG A 74 6.83 -5.48 6.73
CA ARG A 74 6.69 -5.17 8.16
C ARG A 74 7.54 -6.14 9.00
N LYS A 75 7.42 -6.03 10.32
CA LYS A 75 7.96 -7.04 11.24
C LYS A 75 7.39 -8.43 10.89
N ASN A 76 8.18 -9.47 11.11
CA ASN A 76 7.81 -10.87 10.85
C ASN A 76 7.52 -11.19 9.38
N GLN A 77 8.12 -10.47 8.43
CA GLN A 77 7.96 -10.70 6.99
C GLN A 77 6.52 -10.51 6.45
N GLU A 78 5.63 -9.89 7.22
CA GLU A 78 4.28 -9.56 6.75
C GLU A 78 4.33 -8.38 5.76
N TRP A 79 3.62 -8.47 4.64
CA TRP A 79 3.57 -7.38 3.67
C TRP A 79 2.47 -6.37 4.00
N ALA A 80 2.71 -5.13 3.62
CA ALA A 80 1.73 -4.07 3.64
C ALA A 80 1.79 -3.23 2.36
N ILE A 81 0.63 -2.67 2.00
CA ILE A 81 0.44 -1.79 0.85
C ILE A 81 0.46 -0.35 1.36
N ILE A 82 1.19 0.51 0.65
CA ILE A 82 1.17 1.97 0.85
C ILE A 82 0.12 2.54 -0.10
N HIS A 83 -0.86 3.21 0.47
CA HIS A 83 -1.96 3.86 -0.26
C HIS A 83 -1.80 5.37 -0.24
N ARG A 84 -1.98 6.03 -1.38
CA ARG A 84 -2.03 7.50 -1.50
C ARG A 84 -3.42 7.96 -1.92
N CYS A 85 -4.03 8.83 -1.14
CA CYS A 85 -5.29 9.46 -1.52
C CYS A 85 -5.08 10.37 -2.74
N ARG A 86 -5.81 10.10 -3.84
CA ARG A 86 -5.73 10.91 -5.06
C ARG A 86 -6.28 12.33 -4.88
N ARG A 87 -7.13 12.56 -3.87
CA ARG A 87 -7.78 13.86 -3.61
C ARG A 87 -6.91 14.77 -2.73
N CYS A 88 -6.41 14.28 -1.60
CA CYS A 88 -5.67 15.11 -0.63
C CYS A 88 -4.21 14.70 -0.42
N GLY A 89 -3.74 13.63 -1.06
CA GLY A 89 -2.35 13.17 -0.94
C GLY A 89 -2.00 12.39 0.33
N HIS A 90 -2.93 12.22 1.28
CA HIS A 90 -2.70 11.46 2.52
C HIS A 90 -2.19 10.04 2.23
N LEU A 91 -1.21 9.59 3.03
CA LEU A 91 -0.61 8.27 2.94
C LEU A 91 -1.08 7.38 4.09
N SER A 92 -1.50 6.16 3.77
CA SER A 92 -1.83 5.13 4.75
C SER A 92 -1.14 3.82 4.39
N SER A 93 -0.95 2.95 5.39
CA SER A 93 -0.31 1.65 5.23
C SER A 93 -1.23 0.56 5.79
N ASN A 94 -1.71 -0.31 4.91
CA ASN A 94 -2.61 -1.40 5.26
C ASN A 94 -1.92 -2.75 5.07
N ARG A 95 -2.11 -3.68 6.01
CA ARG A 95 -1.62 -5.06 5.87
C ARG A 95 -2.34 -5.73 4.69
N ILE A 96 -1.64 -6.60 3.95
CA ILE A 96 -2.28 -7.44 2.94
C ILE A 96 -3.29 -8.42 3.58
N ALA A 97 -4.33 -8.76 2.82
CA ALA A 97 -5.32 -9.77 3.16
C ALA A 97 -4.97 -11.12 2.50
N ALA A 98 -5.54 -12.21 3.03
CA ALA A 98 -5.28 -13.56 2.52
C ALA A 98 -5.79 -13.80 1.08
N ASP A 99 -6.78 -13.00 0.64
CA ASP A 99 -7.41 -13.09 -0.67
C ASP A 99 -6.97 -11.97 -1.63
N ASP A 100 -5.93 -11.20 -1.29
CA ASP A 100 -5.40 -10.18 -2.19
C ASP A 100 -4.80 -10.80 -3.45
N ASN A 101 -5.02 -10.17 -4.60
CA ASN A 101 -4.47 -10.63 -5.87
C ASN A 101 -2.93 -10.56 -5.84
N PRO A 102 -2.23 -11.72 -5.87
CA PRO A 102 -0.77 -11.75 -5.73
C PRO A 102 -0.07 -11.12 -6.93
N ILE A 103 -0.67 -11.18 -8.14
CA ILE A 103 -0.11 -10.56 -9.33
C ILE A 103 -0.12 -9.04 -9.20
N MET A 104 -1.19 -8.45 -8.64
CA MET A 104 -1.22 -7.01 -8.41
C MET A 104 -0.22 -6.58 -7.34
N LEU A 105 -0.09 -7.35 -6.25
CA LEU A 105 0.94 -7.09 -5.23
C LEU A 105 2.35 -7.08 -5.82
N MET A 106 2.68 -8.10 -6.62
CA MET A 106 3.98 -8.19 -7.28
C MET A 106 4.18 -7.08 -8.29
N SER A 107 3.14 -6.71 -9.07
CA SER A 107 3.23 -5.63 -10.05
C SER A 107 3.61 -4.29 -9.39
N ILE A 108 3.06 -4.01 -8.20
CA ILE A 108 3.42 -2.81 -7.41
C ILE A 108 4.86 -2.91 -6.92
N ALA A 109 5.27 -4.08 -6.43
CA ALA A 109 6.62 -4.32 -5.92
C ALA A 109 7.71 -4.09 -6.97
N VAL A 110 7.47 -4.54 -8.21
CA VAL A 110 8.44 -4.45 -9.31
C VAL A 110 8.32 -3.17 -10.14
N ALA A 111 7.30 -2.34 -9.91
CA ALA A 111 7.05 -1.15 -10.71
C ALA A 111 8.27 -0.21 -10.83
N PRO A 112 9.05 0.07 -9.76
CA PRO A 112 10.25 0.91 -9.87
C PRO A 112 11.36 0.29 -10.71
N LEU A 113 11.44 -1.06 -10.75
CA LEU A 113 12.43 -1.77 -11.56
C LEU A 113 12.02 -1.81 -13.04
N ALA A 114 10.71 -1.94 -13.31
CA ALA A 114 10.17 -1.92 -14.66
C ALA A 114 10.17 -0.52 -15.29
N ASN A 115 10.08 0.53 -14.47
CA ASN A 115 10.03 1.93 -14.91
C ASN A 115 11.02 2.78 -14.09
N PRO A 116 12.33 2.57 -14.26
CA PRO A 116 13.33 3.31 -13.50
C PRO A 116 13.33 4.79 -13.91
N PRO A 117 13.63 5.72 -12.98
CA PRO A 117 13.65 7.16 -13.27
C PRO A 117 14.87 7.61 -14.09
N PHE A 118 15.72 6.67 -14.50
CA PHE A 118 16.91 6.90 -15.31
C PHE A 118 17.17 5.68 -16.20
N PRO A 119 17.87 5.85 -17.34
CA PRO A 119 18.27 4.73 -18.20
C PRO A 119 19.26 3.82 -17.46
N LEU A 120 18.90 2.54 -17.26
CA LEU A 120 19.76 1.58 -16.56
C LEU A 120 21.06 1.31 -17.32
N GLU A 121 21.03 1.40 -18.66
CA GLU A 121 22.16 1.17 -19.54
C GLU A 121 23.31 2.15 -19.28
N LYS A 122 22.98 3.34 -18.74
CA LYS A 122 23.96 4.38 -18.42
C LYS A 122 24.58 4.21 -17.02
N MET A 123 24.08 3.31 -16.19
CA MET A 123 24.65 3.09 -14.84
C MET A 123 26.02 2.41 -14.88
N THR A 124 26.31 1.61 -15.91
CA THR A 124 27.61 0.93 -16.06
C THR A 124 28.75 1.94 -16.20
N GLN A 125 28.53 3.06 -16.89
CA GLN A 125 29.52 4.14 -17.00
C GLN A 125 29.82 4.76 -15.63
N VAL A 126 28.79 5.07 -14.84
CA VAL A 126 28.94 5.64 -13.49
C VAL A 126 29.69 4.68 -12.54
N LEU A 127 29.43 3.37 -12.63
CA LEU A 127 30.10 2.36 -11.80
C LEU A 127 31.57 2.18 -12.18
N ASN A 128 31.90 2.30 -13.47
CA ASN A 128 33.29 2.22 -13.95
C ASN A 128 34.08 3.47 -13.57
N ASP A 129 33.49 4.66 -13.68
CA ASP A 129 34.14 5.92 -13.30
C ASP A 129 34.44 6.01 -11.80
N THR A 130 33.65 5.34 -10.95
CA THR A 130 33.88 5.30 -9.49
C THR A 130 34.88 4.24 -9.03
N THR A 131 35.27 3.29 -9.89
CA THR A 131 36.23 2.23 -9.56
C THR A 131 37.64 2.47 -10.13
N GLY A 132 37.83 3.52 -10.94
CA GLY A 132 39.07 3.81 -11.66
C GLY A 132 40.18 4.58 -10.91
N ASP A 133 39.97 5.01 -9.65
CA ASP A 133 40.88 5.98 -8.99
C ASP A 133 41.82 5.40 -7.92
N ASN A 134 42.01 4.07 -7.83
CA ASN A 134 42.86 3.47 -6.77
C ASN A 134 44.11 2.71 -7.26
N ASN A 135 44.59 2.90 -8.49
CA ASN A 135 45.88 2.35 -8.90
C ASN A 135 46.62 3.29 -9.84
N GLU A 136 47.27 4.31 -9.28
CA GLU A 136 48.51 4.89 -9.84
C GLU A 136 49.06 5.93 -8.85
N GLN A 137 49.98 5.51 -7.97
CA GLN A 137 51.18 6.27 -7.56
C GLN A 137 52.08 5.42 -6.66
N ASP A 138 53.25 5.09 -7.24
CA ASP A 138 54.57 4.71 -6.70
C ASP A 138 54.74 3.50 -5.76
#